data_AF-A0AAE9TKB4-F1
#
_entry.id   AF-A0AAE9TKB4-F1
#
_cell.length_a   1.000
_cell.length_b   1.000
_cell.length_c   1.000
_cell.angle_alpha   90.00
_cell.angle_beta   90.00
_cell.angle_gamma   90.00
#
_symmetry.space_group_name_H-M   'P 1'
#
loop_
_entity.id
_entity.type
_entity.pdbx_description
1 polymer ?
#
loop_
_entity_poly.entity_id
_entity_poly.type
_entity_poly.pdbx_seq_one_letter_code
_entity_poly.pdbx_strand_id
1 'polypeptide(L)' 'MITSTVKEVQRSRSDVLGLGHALEKSHPEQWKKLSPEWSRYFAESTVRVQVTSVLKHTQSRTSPYSKGESN' A
#
# COMPACT_ATOMS: atom_id res chain seq x y z
N MET A 1 5.16 -1.02 8.40
CA MET A 1 3.74 -0.83 8.77
C MET A 1 2.80 -1.42 7.72
N ILE A 2 2.74 -0.90 6.49
CA ILE A 2 1.75 -1.35 5.47
C ILE A 2 1.82 -2.86 5.20
N THR A 3 3.01 -3.41 4.91
CA THR A 3 3.17 -4.86 4.68
C THR A 3 2.80 -5.69 5.91
N SER A 4 3.04 -5.19 7.12
CA SER A 4 2.67 -5.87 8.36
C SER A 4 1.16 -5.91 8.54
N THR A 5 0.47 -4.81 8.24
CA THR A 5 -1.00 -4.76 8.26
C THR A 5 -1.59 -5.76 7.27
N VAL A 6 -1.09 -5.82 6.04
CA VAL A 6 -1.52 -6.81 5.04
C VAL A 6 -1.36 -8.24 5.57
N LYS A 7 -0.20 -8.57 6.15
CA LYS A 7 0.02 -9.90 6.73
C LYS A 7 -0.93 -10.22 7.87
N GLU A 8 -1.24 -9.24 8.72
CA GLU A 8 -2.13 -9.45 9.86
C GLU A 8 -3.56 -9.73 9.41
N VAL A 9 -4.07 -8.96 8.45
CA VAL A 9 -5.43 -9.17 7.93
C VAL A 9 -5.54 -10.48 7.14
N GLN A 10 -4.46 -10.92 6.46
CA GLN A 10 -4.40 -12.24 5.83
C GLN A 10 -4.43 -13.38 6.87
N ARG A 11 -3.72 -13.23 8.00
CA ARG A 11 -3.77 -14.20 9.12
C ARG A 11 -5.15 -14.29 9.74
N SER A 12 -5.84 -13.16 9.88
CA SER A 12 -7.23 -13.12 10.37
C SER A 12 -8.25 -13.54 9.30
N ARG A 13 -7.81 -13.89 8.09
CA ARG A 13 -8.65 -14.27 6.94
C ARG A 13 -9.76 -13.25 6.64
N SER A 14 -9.49 -11.97 6.90
CA SER A 14 -10.49 -10.91 6.80
C SER A 14 -10.01 -9.83 5.83
N ASP A 15 -10.74 -9.66 4.74
CA ASP A 15 -10.41 -8.69 3.70
C ASP A 15 -10.96 -7.29 4.03
N VAL A 16 -10.46 -6.69 5.12
CA VAL A 16 -10.82 -5.32 5.52
C VAL A 16 -10.24 -4.25 4.59
N LEU A 17 -9.33 -4.64 3.69
CA LEU A 17 -8.69 -3.75 2.71
C LEU A 17 -9.49 -3.64 1.40
N GLY A 18 -10.47 -4.52 1.19
CA GLY A 18 -11.38 -4.46 0.04
C GLY A 18 -10.82 -5.04 -1.26
N LEU A 19 -9.86 -5.97 -1.19
CA LEU A 19 -9.28 -6.60 -2.38
C LEU A 19 -10.29 -7.45 -3.16
N GLY A 20 -11.22 -8.10 -2.48
CA GLY A 20 -12.30 -8.89 -3.06
C GLY A 20 -13.30 -8.01 -3.80
N HIS A 21 -13.63 -6.85 -3.24
CA HIS A 21 -14.46 -5.86 -3.94
C HIS A 21 -13.77 -5.31 -5.19
N ALA A 22 -12.47 -5.03 -5.11
CA ALA A 22 -11.70 -4.63 -6.29
C ALA A 22 -11.69 -5.73 -7.37
N LEU A 23 -11.54 -7.00 -6.95
CA LEU A 23 -11.56 -8.17 -7.83
C LEU A 23 -12.94 -8.40 -8.48
N GLU A 24 -14.02 -8.23 -7.73
CA GLU A 24 -15.39 -8.26 -8.24
C GLU A 24 -15.60 -7.22 -9.35
N LYS A 25 -15.14 -5.99 -9.11
CA LYS A 25 -15.27 -4.89 -10.07
C LYS A 25 -14.45 -5.12 -11.34
N SER A 26 -13.24 -5.67 -11.24
CA SER A 26 -12.35 -5.88 -12.39
C SER A 26 -12.60 -7.19 -13.12
N HIS A 27 -13.00 -8.25 -12.41
CA HIS A 27 -13.13 -9.61 -12.92
C HIS A 27 -14.36 -10.34 -12.34
N PRO A 28 -15.59 -9.89 -12.67
CA PRO A 28 -16.82 -10.41 -12.06
C PRO A 28 -17.03 -11.92 -12.26
N GLU A 29 -16.65 -12.46 -13.42
CA GLU A 29 -16.76 -13.91 -13.69
C GLU A 29 -15.77 -14.76 -12.89
N GLN A 30 -14.59 -14.21 -12.56
CA GLN A 30 -13.64 -14.88 -11.68
C GLN A 30 -14.10 -14.77 -10.23
N TRP A 31 -14.63 -13.60 -9.84
CA TRP A 31 -15.20 -13.38 -8.51
C TRP A 31 -16.30 -14.38 -8.18
N LYS A 32 -17.24 -14.67 -9.09
CA LYS A 32 -18.29 -15.69 -8.89
C LYS A 32 -17.73 -17.07 -8.47
N LYS A 33 -16.52 -17.42 -8.92
CA LYS A 33 -15.86 -18.70 -8.59
C LYS A 33 -15.10 -18.64 -7.27
N LEU A 34 -14.57 -17.48 -6.92
CA LEU A 34 -13.69 -17.30 -5.76
C LEU A 34 -14.46 -16.83 -4.52
N SER A 35 -15.56 -16.10 -4.69
CA SER A 35 -16.33 -15.47 -3.61
C SER A 35 -16.82 -16.45 -2.53
N PRO A 36 -17.24 -17.69 -2.83
CA PRO A 36 -17.70 -18.62 -1.79
C PRO A 36 -16.60 -18.96 -0.77
N GLU A 37 -15.33 -18.96 -1.22
CA GLU A 37 -14.16 -19.34 -0.43
C GLU A 37 -13.16 -18.17 -0.31
N TRP A 38 -13.65 -16.93 -0.48
CA TRP A 38 -12.79 -15.76 -0.62
C TRP A 38 -11.85 -15.59 0.57
N SER A 39 -12.33 -15.80 1.79
CA SER A 39 -11.52 -15.69 3.00
C SER A 39 -10.29 -16.60 2.98
N ARG A 40 -10.40 -17.79 2.38
CA ARG A 40 -9.28 -18.73 2.19
C ARG A 40 -8.32 -18.23 1.12
N TYR A 41 -8.85 -17.87 -0.05
CA TYR A 41 -8.04 -17.35 -1.16
C TYR A 41 -7.28 -16.08 -0.79
N PHE A 42 -7.92 -15.16 -0.08
CA PHE A 42 -7.31 -13.94 0.42
C PHE A 42 -6.14 -14.24 1.35
N ALA A 43 -6.34 -15.14 2.32
CA ALA A 43 -5.31 -15.54 3.28
C ALA A 43 -4.08 -16.21 2.63
N GLU A 44 -4.30 -16.97 1.56
CA GLU A 44 -3.24 -17.68 0.81
C GLU A 44 -2.61 -16.83 -0.31
N SER A 45 -3.23 -15.69 -0.67
CA SER A 45 -2.80 -14.89 -1.81
C SER A 45 -1.44 -14.22 -1.61
N THR A 46 -0.69 -14.08 -2.71
CA THR A 46 0.53 -13.26 -2.72
C THR A 46 0.17 -11.80 -2.96
N VAL A 47 0.27 -10.97 -1.92
CA VAL A 47 0.03 -9.53 -2.04
C VAL A 47 1.35 -8.79 -2.24
N ARG A 48 1.46 -8.04 -3.35
CA ARG A 48 2.60 -7.14 -3.62
C ARG A 48 2.23 -5.71 -3.26
N VAL A 49 2.98 -5.11 -2.33
CA VAL A 49 2.79 -3.72 -1.91
C VAL A 49 3.81 -2.85 -2.64
N GLN A 50 3.33 -1.91 -3.45
CA GLN A 50 4.15 -0.88 -4.09
C GLN A 50 3.82 0.49 -3.48
N VAL A 51 4.82 1.16 -2.93
CA VAL A 51 4.68 2.51 -2.36
C VAL A 51 5.34 3.50 -3.32
N THR A 52 4.56 4.45 -3.82
CA THR A 52 5.07 5.56 -4.63
C THR A 52 4.94 6.83 -3.81
N SER A 53 6.07 7.45 -3.46
CA SER A 53 6.11 8.74 -2.77
C SER A 53 6.48 9.84 -3.74
N VAL A 54 5.68 10.91 -3.78
CA VAL A 54 5.96 12.10 -4.58
C VAL A 54 6.19 13.27 -3.64
N LEU A 55 7.40 13.83 -3.67
CA LEU A 55 7.74 15.02 -2.89
C LEU A 55 7.24 16.26 -3.64
N LYS A 56 6.17 16.88 -3.14
CA LYS A 56 5.54 18.03 -3.81
C LYS A 56 6.19 19.38 -3.48
N HIS A 57 6.80 19.52 -2.30
CA HIS A 57 7.57 20.71 -1.91
C HIS A 57 8.71 20.32 -0.98
N THR A 58 9.92 20.72 -1.31
CA THR A 58 11.02 20.86 -0.37
C THR A 58 11.11 22.33 0.00
N GLN A 59 10.81 22.70 1.25
CA GLN A 59 11.25 24.02 1.70
C GLN A 59 12.78 24.01 1.72
N SER A 60 13.40 24.78 0.85
CA SER A 60 14.82 25.11 0.95
C SER A 60 15.03 25.86 2.27
N ARG A 61 15.67 25.24 3.26
CA ARG A 61 16.30 26.00 4.36
C ARG A 61 17.50 26.72 3.74
N THR A 62 17.31 27.95 3.28
CA THR A 62 18.43 28.85 3.00
C THR A 62 19.28 28.95 4.26
N SER A 63 20.51 28.43 4.19
CA SER A 63 21.54 28.73 5.18
C SER A 63 22.22 30.01 4.71
N PRO A 64 22.15 31.13 5.45
CA PRO A 64 23.00 32.27 5.16
C PRO A 64 24.38 31.96 5.75
N TYR A 65 25.31 31.52 4.92
CA TYR A 65 26.73 31.45 5.29
C TYR A 65 27.49 32.50 4.48
N SER A 66 27.64 33.69 5.05
CA SER A 66 28.64 34.66 4.61
C SER A 66 29.91 34.39 5.41
N LYS A 67 30.87 33.70 4.78
CA LYS A 67 32.22 33.56 5.31
C LYS A 67 32.87 34.95 5.34
N GLY A 68 33.39 35.35 6.50
CA GLY A 68 34.06 36.63 6.68
C GLY A 68 35.17 36.87 5.67
N GLU A 69 35.19 38.07 5.11
CA GLU A 69 36.33 38.61 4.39
C GLU A 69 37.38 39.04 5.42
N SER A 70 38.60 38.57 5.21
CA SER A 70 39.81 39.01 5.90
C SER A 70 40.49 40.02 5.00
N ASN A 71 40.78 41.21 5.53
CA ASN A 71 41.81 42.12 5.05
C ASN A 71 42.35 42.90 6.25
#